data_AF-A2F3R0-F1
#
_entry.id   AF-A2F3R0-F1
#
_cell.length_a   1.000
_cell.length_b   1.000
_cell.length_c   1.000
_cell.angle_alpha   90.00
_cell.angle_beta   90.00
_cell.angle_gamma   90.00
#
_symmetry.space_group_name_H-M   'P 1'
#
loop_
_entity.id
_entity.type
_entity.pdbx_description
1 polymer ?
#
loop_
_entity_poly.entity_id
_entity_poly.type
_entity_poly.pdbx_seq_one_letter_code
_entity_poly.pdbx_strand_id
1 'polypeptide(L)'
;MEELALDKVNVHFSHMKYPDLGGMSIPPRLDFTLASAFGALCGVPYMGKNQWNDHYDGFLNNLNCLGELLELNGYITSATFGTGKGDFGYGHVFDLHHFQRIFSNREIMGTTQWIEDKHIYKFFKKELKYLSDTHQPFMAFMCTLDTHEPGHICSLCPNTQSDPATKSIECADRQLKSFLEWAQTQEWYNNTVFLIYGDHISRDKNFKKMAKEHNYVKKSYNVILNSKRKAKRTHERNFTVFDLLPTVLNAAGIQIRGNQIGMGISLFSKLPTLLERYGEKFEESFNQISFWYDTVVNHKSIKCEENIPCISLGNYSTETTYANLTAEYQ
;
A
#
# COMPACT_ATOMS: atom_id res chain seq x y z
N MET A 1 -6.15 2.20 17.49
CA MET A 1 -6.43 2.53 16.07
C MET A 1 -7.77 3.22 15.90
N GLU A 2 -8.86 2.73 16.49
CA GLU A 2 -10.19 3.37 16.39
C GLU A 2 -10.19 4.82 16.90
N GLU A 3 -9.56 5.07 18.05
CA GLU A 3 -9.39 6.42 18.60
C GLU A 3 -8.72 7.38 17.60
N LEU A 4 -7.69 6.92 16.88
CA LEU A 4 -7.01 7.73 15.87
C LEU A 4 -7.93 8.08 14.70
N ALA A 5 -8.79 7.15 14.28
CA ALA A 5 -9.69 7.36 13.16
C ALA A 5 -10.88 8.26 13.50
N LEU A 6 -11.35 8.21 14.76
CA LEU A 6 -12.45 9.03 15.26
C LEU A 6 -12.01 10.43 15.73
N ASP A 7 -10.71 10.64 15.95
CA ASP A 7 -10.16 11.94 16.30
C ASP A 7 -10.31 12.93 15.13
N LYS A 8 -10.98 14.06 15.41
CA LYS A 8 -11.27 15.14 14.43
C LYS A 8 -10.02 15.90 13.96
N VAL A 9 -8.89 15.76 14.66
CA VAL A 9 -7.60 16.32 14.24
C VAL A 9 -6.99 15.49 13.11
N ASN A 10 -7.22 14.19 13.13
CA ASN A 10 -6.72 13.25 12.13
C ASN A 10 -7.65 13.19 10.91
N VAL A 11 -7.15 12.61 9.83
CA VAL A 11 -7.95 12.40 8.61
C VAL A 11 -8.07 10.90 8.35
N HIS A 12 -9.26 10.36 8.61
CA HIS A 12 -9.68 9.01 8.21
C HIS A 12 -10.63 9.12 7.02
N PHE A 13 -10.39 8.35 5.95
CA PHE A 13 -11.33 8.25 4.84
C PHE A 13 -12.18 6.98 4.96
N SER A 14 -13.48 7.12 4.79
CA SER A 14 -14.47 6.06 4.99
C SER A 14 -15.44 5.99 3.83
N HIS A 15 -15.81 4.78 3.40
CA HIS A 15 -16.96 4.55 2.52
C HIS A 15 -18.31 4.58 3.27
N MET A 16 -18.29 4.54 4.60
CA MET A 16 -19.46 4.62 5.46
C MET A 16 -19.80 6.08 5.81
N LYS A 17 -20.98 6.30 6.38
CA LYS A 17 -21.39 7.58 6.98
C LYS A 17 -20.77 7.74 8.37
N TYR A 18 -20.45 8.98 8.76
CA TYR A 18 -20.04 9.26 10.14
C TYR A 18 -21.20 8.95 11.12
N PRO A 19 -20.94 8.35 12.29
CA PRO A 19 -19.65 8.00 12.88
C PRO A 19 -19.16 6.57 12.58
N ASP A 20 -19.79 5.84 11.66
CA ASP A 20 -19.41 4.46 11.37
C ASP A 20 -18.03 4.40 10.70
N LEU A 21 -17.17 3.53 11.25
CA LEU A 21 -15.82 3.30 10.75
C LEU A 21 -15.84 2.33 9.57
N GLY A 22 -15.56 2.87 8.38
CA GLY A 22 -15.26 2.10 7.20
C GLY A 22 -13.77 2.15 6.85
N GLY A 23 -13.47 1.92 5.59
CA GLY A 23 -12.12 2.04 5.07
C GLY A 23 -12.04 1.85 3.56
N MET A 24 -10.83 1.53 3.13
CA MET A 24 -10.39 1.37 1.75
C MET A 24 -10.87 0.06 1.13
N SER A 25 -11.28 0.10 -0.14
CA SER A 25 -11.62 -1.10 -0.90
C SER A 25 -10.35 -1.80 -1.42
N ILE A 26 -10.37 -3.12 -1.37
CA ILE A 26 -9.27 -3.99 -1.83
C ILE A 26 -9.79 -4.81 -3.02
N PRO A 27 -9.65 -4.32 -4.26
CA PRO A 27 -9.89 -5.12 -5.45
C PRO A 27 -9.02 -6.38 -5.46
N PRO A 28 -9.43 -7.48 -6.13
CA PRO A 28 -8.70 -8.74 -6.12
C PRO A 28 -7.22 -8.64 -6.50
N ARG A 29 -6.86 -7.73 -7.42
CA ARG A 29 -5.47 -7.54 -7.86
C ARG A 29 -4.57 -6.87 -6.80
N LEU A 30 -5.17 -6.29 -5.76
CA LEU A 30 -4.50 -5.63 -4.65
C LEU A 30 -4.56 -6.45 -3.35
N ASP A 31 -5.17 -7.63 -3.39
CA ASP A 31 -5.39 -8.47 -2.22
C ASP A 31 -4.15 -9.29 -1.84
N PHE A 32 -2.95 -8.68 -1.83
CA PHE A 32 -1.71 -9.23 -1.28
C PHE A 32 -0.67 -8.11 -1.04
N THR A 33 0.22 -8.32 -0.07
CA THR A 33 1.11 -7.28 0.50
C THR A 33 1.97 -6.59 -0.56
N LEU A 34 2.56 -7.33 -1.50
CA LEU A 34 3.36 -6.75 -2.58
C LEU A 34 2.55 -5.80 -3.46
N ALA A 35 1.38 -6.25 -3.95
CA ALA A 35 0.56 -5.42 -4.82
C ALA A 35 -0.01 -4.19 -4.09
N SER A 36 -0.30 -4.32 -2.79
CA SER A 36 -0.74 -3.19 -1.98
C SER A 36 0.39 -2.16 -1.78
N ALA A 37 1.61 -2.60 -1.43
CA ALA A 37 2.76 -1.72 -1.31
C ALA A 37 3.09 -1.03 -2.65
N PHE A 38 3.16 -1.81 -3.73
CA PHE A 38 3.39 -1.27 -5.07
C PHE A 38 2.30 -0.26 -5.48
N GLY A 39 1.03 -0.59 -5.26
CA GLY A 39 -0.09 0.31 -5.56
C GLY A 39 -0.06 1.60 -4.72
N ALA A 40 0.32 1.52 -3.45
CA ALA A 40 0.47 2.68 -2.56
C ALA A 40 1.63 3.60 -2.98
N LEU A 41 2.71 3.04 -3.54
CA LEU A 41 3.92 3.78 -3.91
C LEU A 41 3.93 4.25 -5.36
N CYS A 42 3.25 3.53 -6.26
CA CYS A 42 3.25 3.82 -7.70
C CYS A 42 1.90 4.33 -8.23
N GLY A 43 0.82 4.17 -7.46
CA GLY A 43 -0.52 4.59 -7.89
C GLY A 43 -1.10 3.76 -9.03
N VAL A 44 -0.56 2.57 -9.31
CA VAL A 44 -0.96 1.65 -10.40
C VAL A 44 -0.87 0.19 -9.92
N PRO A 45 -1.57 -0.77 -10.56
CA PRO A 45 -1.54 -2.17 -10.16
C PRO A 45 -0.17 -2.81 -10.45
N TYR A 46 0.26 -3.70 -9.56
CA TYR A 46 1.33 -4.64 -9.84
C TYR A 46 0.87 -5.65 -10.90
N MET A 47 1.66 -5.80 -11.96
CA MET A 47 1.28 -6.58 -13.15
C MET A 47 1.82 -8.00 -13.18
N GLY A 48 2.67 -8.37 -12.22
CA GLY A 48 3.22 -9.71 -12.09
C GLY A 48 2.29 -10.65 -11.33
N LYS A 49 2.75 -11.89 -11.13
CA LYS A 49 2.00 -12.93 -10.42
C LYS A 49 2.34 -12.93 -8.95
N ASN A 50 1.35 -13.23 -8.10
CA ASN A 50 1.60 -13.50 -6.69
C ASN A 50 2.19 -14.91 -6.53
N GLN A 51 3.51 -15.01 -6.45
CA GLN A 51 4.23 -16.28 -6.38
C GLN A 51 5.35 -16.21 -5.35
N TRP A 52 5.56 -17.30 -4.60
CA TRP A 52 6.48 -17.37 -3.47
C TRP A 52 7.96 -17.08 -3.84
N ASN A 53 8.35 -17.48 -5.06
CA ASN A 53 9.73 -17.35 -5.50
C ASN A 53 10.12 -15.89 -5.74
N ASP A 54 11.42 -15.63 -5.69
CA ASP A 54 11.97 -14.36 -6.14
C ASP A 54 11.66 -14.12 -7.63
N HIS A 55 11.26 -12.90 -7.99
CA HIS A 55 10.89 -12.53 -9.35
C HIS A 55 10.92 -11.01 -9.56
N TYR A 56 11.12 -10.59 -10.82
CA TYR A 56 11.39 -9.20 -11.21
C TYR A 56 10.39 -8.69 -12.26
N ASP A 57 9.39 -9.48 -12.66
CA ASP A 57 8.36 -9.08 -13.60
C ASP A 57 7.25 -8.26 -12.93
N GLY A 58 6.56 -7.41 -13.69
CA GLY A 58 5.33 -6.77 -13.20
C GLY A 58 5.48 -5.47 -12.40
N PHE A 59 6.71 -5.06 -12.07
CA PHE A 59 7.02 -3.82 -11.34
C PHE A 59 7.02 -2.56 -12.23
N LEU A 60 6.83 -2.69 -13.55
CA LEU A 60 6.72 -1.54 -14.45
C LEU A 60 7.91 -0.56 -14.33
N ASN A 61 9.14 -1.07 -14.35
CA ASN A 61 10.39 -0.35 -14.01
C ASN A 61 10.66 0.98 -14.77
N ASN A 62 9.90 1.30 -15.82
CA ASN A 62 10.00 2.58 -16.53
C ASN A 62 9.03 3.65 -15.97
N LEU A 63 8.23 3.32 -14.96
CA LEU A 63 7.33 4.23 -14.27
C LEU A 63 8.04 4.87 -13.08
N ASN A 64 7.96 6.20 -12.99
CA ASN A 64 8.40 6.91 -11.79
C ASN A 64 7.36 6.73 -10.68
N CYS A 65 7.74 6.01 -9.63
CA CYS A 65 6.96 5.85 -8.42
C CYS A 65 7.38 6.88 -7.36
N LEU A 66 6.84 6.76 -6.15
CA LEU A 66 7.09 7.70 -5.06
C LEU A 66 8.58 7.83 -4.71
N GLY A 67 9.35 6.74 -4.83
CA GLY A 67 10.79 6.75 -4.55
C GLY A 67 11.54 7.74 -5.44
N GLU A 68 11.41 7.58 -6.75
CA GLU A 68 12.01 8.43 -7.77
C GLU A 68 11.48 9.87 -7.68
N LEU A 69 10.16 10.04 -7.53
CA LEU A 69 9.55 11.36 -7.43
C LEU A 69 10.09 12.15 -6.22
N LEU A 70 10.31 11.48 -5.08
CA LEU A 70 10.84 12.11 -3.88
C LEU A 70 12.37 12.34 -3.97
N GLU A 71 13.12 11.40 -4.53
CA GLU A 71 14.56 11.53 -4.74
C GLU A 71 14.88 12.76 -5.60
N LEU A 72 14.16 12.96 -6.71
CA LEU A 72 14.28 14.14 -7.58
C LEU A 72 14.01 15.47 -6.84
N ASN A 73 13.35 15.42 -5.68
CA ASN A 73 13.04 16.56 -4.83
C ASN A 73 13.88 16.60 -3.55
N GLY A 74 14.99 15.85 -3.50
CA GLY A 74 15.97 15.90 -2.41
C GLY A 74 15.54 15.17 -1.14
N TYR A 75 14.57 14.26 -1.23
CA TYR A 75 14.19 13.41 -0.10
C TYR A 75 15.06 12.16 -0.02
N ILE A 76 15.38 11.75 1.21
CA ILE A 76 15.92 10.41 1.49
C ILE A 76 14.75 9.45 1.69
N THR A 77 14.76 8.35 0.95
CA THR A 77 13.74 7.30 1.01
C THR A 77 14.31 6.05 1.68
N SER A 78 13.55 5.49 2.62
CA SER A 78 13.93 4.31 3.37
C SER A 78 12.78 3.32 3.46
N ALA A 79 13.07 2.03 3.34
CA ALA A 79 12.12 0.94 3.53
C ALA A 79 12.63 -0.06 4.58
N THR A 80 11.77 -0.46 5.52
CA THR A 80 12.09 -1.41 6.59
C THR A 80 11.02 -2.49 6.67
N PHE A 81 11.40 -3.76 6.53
CA PHE A 81 10.44 -4.88 6.55
C PHE A 81 11.07 -6.17 7.08
N GLY A 82 10.22 -7.08 7.56
CA GLY A 82 10.62 -8.26 8.32
C GLY A 82 10.88 -9.54 7.51
N THR A 83 10.81 -9.48 6.18
CA THR A 83 11.05 -10.63 5.29
C THR A 83 12.39 -10.49 4.57
N GLY A 84 12.80 -11.52 3.82
CA GLY A 84 13.92 -11.38 2.89
C GLY A 84 13.49 -10.62 1.62
N LYS A 85 14.40 -9.91 0.96
CA LYS A 85 14.08 -9.13 -0.26
C LYS A 85 13.39 -9.96 -1.35
N GLY A 86 13.85 -11.18 -1.59
CA GLY A 86 13.29 -12.07 -2.60
C GLY A 86 12.00 -12.79 -2.17
N ASP A 87 11.52 -12.59 -0.94
CA ASP A 87 10.29 -13.21 -0.46
C ASP A 87 9.09 -12.64 -1.22
N PHE A 88 8.49 -13.45 -2.10
CA PHE A 88 7.56 -13.00 -3.14
C PHE A 88 8.08 -11.83 -4.00
N GLY A 89 9.39 -11.60 -4.05
CA GLY A 89 9.96 -10.40 -4.68
C GLY A 89 9.62 -9.07 -3.99
N TYR A 90 9.17 -9.09 -2.73
CA TYR A 90 8.67 -7.90 -2.02
C TYR A 90 9.69 -6.77 -1.95
N GLY A 91 10.97 -7.09 -1.74
CA GLY A 91 12.06 -6.11 -1.71
C GLY A 91 12.24 -5.34 -3.01
N HIS A 92 11.85 -5.94 -4.14
CA HIS A 92 11.98 -5.31 -5.46
C HIS A 92 11.02 -4.15 -5.67
N VAL A 93 9.94 -4.05 -4.88
CA VAL A 93 9.10 -2.84 -4.83
C VAL A 93 9.96 -1.61 -4.51
N PHE A 94 10.97 -1.77 -3.67
CA PHE A 94 11.85 -0.70 -3.22
C PHE A 94 13.12 -0.62 -4.07
N ASP A 95 13.77 -1.76 -4.33
CA ASP A 95 15.03 -1.81 -5.08
C ASP A 95 14.86 -1.32 -6.54
N LEU A 96 13.76 -1.69 -7.21
CA LEU A 96 13.50 -1.29 -8.60
C LEU A 96 12.90 0.12 -8.72
N HIS A 97 12.44 0.70 -7.61
CA HIS A 97 11.88 2.07 -7.55
C HIS A 97 12.72 3.00 -6.69
N HIS A 98 14.03 2.80 -6.77
CA HIS A 98 15.05 3.75 -6.32
C HIS A 98 14.96 4.15 -4.84
N PHE A 99 14.49 3.26 -3.96
CA PHE A 99 14.66 3.51 -2.53
C PHE A 99 16.14 3.47 -2.16
N GLN A 100 16.66 4.53 -1.56
CA GLN A 100 18.11 4.62 -1.29
C GLN A 100 18.54 3.74 -0.12
N ARG A 101 17.62 3.43 0.80
CA ARG A 101 17.91 2.68 2.02
C ARG A 101 16.87 1.57 2.20
N ILE A 102 17.30 0.31 2.20
CA ILE A 102 16.39 -0.84 2.21
C ILE A 102 16.90 -1.84 3.23
N PHE A 103 16.08 -2.11 4.25
CA PHE A 103 16.42 -2.94 5.39
C PHE A 103 15.43 -4.11 5.51
N SER A 104 15.90 -5.30 5.16
CA SER A 104 15.19 -6.56 5.27
C SER A 104 15.55 -7.27 6.59
N ASN A 105 15.00 -8.47 6.82
CA ASN A 105 15.37 -9.32 7.96
C ASN A 105 16.88 -9.51 8.14
N ARG A 106 17.63 -9.54 7.03
CA ARG A 106 19.09 -9.68 7.03
C ARG A 106 19.79 -8.46 7.62
N GLU A 107 19.39 -7.26 7.25
CA GLU A 107 19.99 -6.03 7.78
C GLU A 107 19.53 -5.73 9.21
N ILE A 108 18.32 -6.15 9.57
CA ILE A 108 17.73 -5.89 10.88
C ILE A 108 18.27 -6.86 11.95
N MET A 109 18.38 -8.15 11.63
CA MET A 109 18.72 -9.21 12.59
C MET A 109 19.79 -10.20 12.13
N GLY A 110 20.30 -10.10 10.89
CA GLY A 110 21.28 -11.05 10.38
C GLY A 110 20.72 -12.44 10.09
N THR A 111 19.40 -12.54 9.87
CA THR A 111 18.69 -13.81 9.65
C THR A 111 18.05 -13.87 8.26
N THR A 112 17.73 -15.07 7.80
CA THR A 112 16.93 -15.32 6.60
C THR A 112 15.47 -15.67 6.93
N GLN A 113 15.14 -15.83 8.21
CA GLN A 113 13.76 -16.07 8.67
C GLN A 113 12.96 -14.78 8.77
N TRP A 114 11.64 -14.87 8.70
CA TRP A 114 10.77 -13.76 9.04
C TRP A 114 11.03 -13.32 10.49
N ILE A 115 10.97 -12.01 10.73
CA ILE A 115 11.20 -11.42 12.06
C ILE A 115 9.96 -10.73 12.60
N GLU A 116 9.83 -10.74 13.92
CA GLU A 116 8.67 -10.18 14.63
C GLU A 116 8.65 -8.65 14.57
N ASP A 117 7.44 -8.05 14.61
CA ASP A 117 7.25 -6.61 14.50
C ASP A 117 8.02 -5.81 15.55
N LYS A 118 8.22 -6.37 16.74
CA LYS A 118 8.98 -5.72 17.82
C LYS A 118 10.42 -5.38 17.39
N HIS A 119 11.01 -6.22 16.53
CA HIS A 119 12.35 -5.99 15.98
C HIS A 119 12.31 -4.97 14.84
N ILE A 120 11.28 -5.03 13.99
CA ILE A 120 11.04 -4.07 12.91
C ILE A 120 10.86 -2.66 13.48
N TYR A 121 9.95 -2.47 14.45
CA TYR A 121 9.72 -1.18 15.13
C TYR A 121 11.00 -0.66 15.80
N LYS A 122 11.75 -1.52 16.50
CA LYS A 122 13.00 -1.12 17.16
C LYS A 122 14.02 -0.60 16.15
N PHE A 123 14.17 -1.27 15.01
CA PHE A 123 15.07 -0.83 13.94
C PHE A 123 14.55 0.44 13.26
N PHE A 124 13.26 0.51 12.96
CA PHE A 124 12.64 1.66 12.31
C PHE A 124 12.81 2.94 13.14
N LYS A 125 12.70 2.88 14.47
CA LYS A 125 13.02 4.00 15.37
C LYS A 125 14.48 4.47 15.24
N LYS A 126 15.43 3.54 15.09
CA LYS A 126 16.85 3.85 14.86
C LYS A 126 17.06 4.50 13.50
N GLU A 127 16.40 4.00 12.46
CA GLU A 127 16.49 4.55 11.12
C GLU A 127 15.87 5.95 11.03
N LEU A 128 14.70 6.19 11.64
CA LEU A 128 14.10 7.53 11.72
C LEU A 128 15.00 8.53 12.45
N LYS A 129 15.71 8.09 13.50
CA LYS A 129 16.71 8.94 14.16
C LYS A 129 17.84 9.31 13.19
N TYR A 130 18.40 8.33 12.48
CA TYR A 130 19.41 8.58 11.46
C TYR A 130 18.92 9.56 10.38
N LEU A 131 17.73 9.33 9.82
CA LEU A 131 17.13 10.18 8.79
C LEU A 131 16.95 11.62 9.30
N SER A 132 16.46 11.80 10.53
CA SER A 132 16.35 13.12 11.15
C SER A 132 17.69 13.83 11.29
N ASP A 133 18.74 13.10 11.68
CA ASP A 133 20.10 13.65 11.88
C ASP A 133 20.75 14.07 10.55
N THR A 134 20.24 13.63 9.39
CA THR A 134 20.73 14.09 8.08
C THR A 134 20.31 15.52 7.73
N HIS A 135 19.30 16.06 8.43
CA HIS A 135 18.65 17.35 8.13
C HIS A 135 18.07 17.47 6.71
N GLN A 136 17.94 16.37 5.97
CA GLN A 136 17.23 16.30 4.70
C GLN A 136 15.78 15.84 4.92
N PRO A 137 14.83 16.25 4.06
CA PRO A 137 13.50 15.68 4.12
C PRO A 137 13.58 14.17 3.85
N PHE A 138 12.70 13.39 4.46
CA PHE A 138 12.70 11.95 4.29
C PHE A 138 11.31 11.36 4.11
N MET A 139 11.26 10.18 3.50
CA MET A 139 10.11 9.30 3.45
C MET A 139 10.57 7.93 3.95
N ALA A 140 9.90 7.42 4.98
CA ALA A 140 10.24 6.14 5.57
C ALA A 140 9.02 5.23 5.54
N PHE A 141 9.14 4.10 4.85
CA PHE A 141 8.14 3.05 4.73
C PHE A 141 8.49 1.90 5.68
N MET A 142 7.48 1.37 6.38
CA MET A 142 7.63 0.19 7.23
C MET A 142 6.49 -0.79 6.97
N CYS A 143 6.82 -2.08 6.82
CA CYS A 143 5.84 -3.14 6.74
C CYS A 143 5.90 -4.01 7.99
N THR A 144 4.78 -4.12 8.70
CA THR A 144 4.56 -5.09 9.78
C THR A 144 4.16 -6.45 9.21
N LEU A 145 4.33 -7.51 10.00
CA LEU A 145 4.18 -8.90 9.57
C LEU A 145 3.43 -9.78 10.57
N ASP A 146 3.42 -9.45 11.88
CA ASP A 146 2.90 -10.36 12.91
C ASP A 146 1.40 -10.66 12.74
N THR A 147 0.64 -9.79 12.05
CA THR A 147 -0.78 -10.01 11.76
C THR A 147 -1.05 -10.92 10.56
N HIS A 148 -0.01 -11.38 9.84
CA HIS A 148 -0.16 -12.33 8.75
C HIS A 148 -0.80 -13.63 9.26
N GLU A 149 -1.74 -14.20 8.50
CA GLU A 149 -2.45 -15.40 8.96
C GLU A 149 -1.48 -16.57 9.27
N PRO A 150 -1.69 -17.33 10.35
CA PRO A 150 -2.83 -17.30 11.29
C PRO A 150 -2.72 -16.29 12.46
N GLY A 151 -1.74 -15.38 12.43
CA GLY A 151 -1.41 -14.46 13.52
C GLY A 151 -0.23 -14.96 14.36
N HIS A 152 0.84 -14.18 14.40
CA HIS A 152 2.04 -14.45 15.21
C HIS A 152 1.94 -13.78 16.57
N ILE A 153 2.32 -14.52 17.63
CA ILE A 153 2.25 -14.06 19.01
C ILE A 153 3.67 -13.90 19.55
N CYS A 154 4.12 -12.66 19.68
CA CYS A 154 5.39 -12.35 20.31
C CYS A 154 5.23 -12.05 21.81
N SER A 155 6.36 -11.86 22.50
CA SER A 155 6.44 -11.57 23.93
C SER A 155 5.74 -10.27 24.38
N LEU A 156 5.36 -9.38 23.46
CA LEU A 156 4.65 -8.14 23.77
C LEU A 156 3.12 -8.29 23.70
N CYS A 157 2.64 -9.40 23.15
CA CYS A 157 1.22 -9.59 22.90
C CYS A 157 0.46 -9.86 24.21
N PRO A 158 -0.79 -9.37 24.31
CA PRO A 158 -1.56 -9.54 25.53
C PRO A 158 -1.88 -11.01 25.78
N ASN A 159 -1.86 -11.39 27.06
CA ASN A 159 -2.32 -12.70 27.49
C ASN A 159 -3.86 -12.71 27.63
N THR A 160 -4.57 -12.67 26.50
CA THR A 160 -6.04 -12.79 26.44
C THR A 160 -6.47 -14.23 26.15
N GLN A 161 -7.77 -14.54 26.24
CA GLN A 161 -8.33 -15.83 25.81
C GLN A 161 -8.70 -15.86 24.31
N SER A 162 -8.35 -14.82 23.54
CA SER A 162 -8.66 -14.71 22.12
C SER A 162 -7.85 -15.70 21.25
N ASP A 163 -8.30 -15.93 20.02
CA ASP A 163 -7.55 -16.70 19.02
C ASP A 163 -6.28 -15.95 18.56
N PRO A 164 -5.30 -16.64 17.93
CA PRO A 164 -4.03 -16.02 17.53
C PRO A 164 -4.18 -14.82 16.58
N ALA A 165 -5.13 -14.84 15.64
CA ALA A 165 -5.31 -13.74 14.70
C ALA A 165 -5.78 -12.48 15.44
N THR A 166 -6.81 -12.60 16.29
CA THR A 166 -7.30 -11.49 17.13
C THR A 166 -6.20 -10.96 18.06
N LYS A 167 -5.45 -11.85 18.73
CA LYS A 167 -4.33 -11.45 19.60
C LYS A 167 -3.22 -10.70 18.86
N SER A 168 -2.87 -11.14 17.64
CA SER A 168 -1.85 -10.48 16.83
C SER A 168 -2.27 -9.06 16.45
N ILE A 169 -3.56 -8.83 16.16
CA ILE A 169 -4.12 -7.49 15.88
C ILE A 169 -4.08 -6.61 17.14
N GLU A 170 -4.51 -7.13 18.30
CA GLU A 170 -4.41 -6.41 19.58
C GLU A 170 -2.95 -6.02 19.91
N CYS A 171 -2.01 -6.92 19.59
CA CYS A 171 -0.58 -6.71 19.75
C CYS A 171 -0.04 -5.63 18.81
N ALA A 172 -0.43 -5.67 17.52
CA ALA A 172 -0.07 -4.67 16.53
C ALA A 172 -0.60 -3.27 16.89
N ASP A 173 -1.85 -3.18 17.38
CA ASP A 173 -2.44 -1.91 17.85
C ASP A 173 -1.63 -1.28 18.99
N ARG A 174 -1.22 -2.09 19.98
CA ARG A 174 -0.39 -1.64 21.11
C ARG A 174 1.01 -1.21 20.68
N GLN A 175 1.63 -1.94 19.75
CA GLN A 175 2.95 -1.60 19.24
C GLN A 175 2.90 -0.30 18.42
N LEU A 176 1.88 -0.11 17.59
CA LEU A 176 1.63 1.14 16.86
C LEU A 176 1.45 2.31 17.82
N LYS A 177 0.63 2.14 18.88
CA LYS A 177 0.46 3.16 19.93
C LYS A 177 1.79 3.54 20.56
N SER A 178 2.58 2.56 21.00
CA SER A 178 3.91 2.80 21.58
C SER A 178 4.90 3.45 20.60
N PHE A 179 4.78 3.16 19.30
CA PHE A 179 5.55 3.85 18.27
C PHE A 179 5.15 5.32 18.14
N LEU A 180 3.86 5.63 18.08
CA LEU A 180 3.35 7.00 17.96
C LEU A 180 3.66 7.83 19.21
N GLU A 181 3.51 7.26 20.41
CA GLU A 181 3.89 7.92 21.67
C GLU A 181 5.39 8.24 21.69
N TRP A 182 6.24 7.32 21.22
CA TRP A 182 7.67 7.60 21.06
C TRP A 182 7.92 8.69 20.02
N ALA A 183 7.24 8.62 18.86
CA ALA A 183 7.41 9.58 17.78
C ALA A 183 7.04 11.00 18.25
N GLN A 184 5.99 11.16 19.05
CA GLN A 184 5.58 12.44 19.65
C GLN A 184 6.65 13.12 20.50
N THR A 185 7.63 12.36 21.01
CA THR A 185 8.75 12.92 21.79
C THR A 185 9.91 13.40 20.91
N GLN A 186 9.84 13.20 19.60
CA GLN A 186 10.90 13.59 18.65
C GLN A 186 10.63 14.96 18.04
N GLU A 187 11.70 15.75 17.81
CA GLU A 187 11.60 17.12 17.26
C GLU A 187 10.93 17.17 15.88
N TRP A 188 11.10 16.12 15.07
CA TRP A 188 10.56 16.03 13.72
C TRP A 188 9.07 15.68 13.66
N TYR A 189 8.44 15.27 14.76
CA TYR A 189 7.05 14.75 14.77
C TYR A 189 6.06 15.71 14.11
N ASN A 190 6.05 16.96 14.55
CA ASN A 190 5.10 17.98 14.07
C ASN A 190 5.32 18.38 12.61
N ASN A 191 6.49 18.06 12.03
CA ASN A 191 6.81 18.31 10.63
C ASN A 191 6.73 17.02 9.78
N THR A 192 6.18 15.94 10.32
CA THR A 192 6.09 14.64 9.65
C THR A 192 4.64 14.21 9.53
N VAL A 193 4.21 13.88 8.30
CA VAL A 193 2.91 13.26 8.04
C VAL A 193 3.05 11.76 8.21
N PHE A 194 2.12 11.15 8.94
CA PHE A 194 2.04 9.69 9.08
C PHE A 194 0.84 9.19 8.30
N LEU A 195 1.04 8.20 7.43
CA LEU A 195 -0.03 7.41 6.83
C LEU A 195 0.06 6.01 7.43
N ILE A 196 -1.00 5.59 8.12
CA ILE A 196 -1.15 4.24 8.65
C ILE A 196 -2.28 3.60 7.86
N TYR A 197 -2.03 2.45 7.23
CA TYR A 197 -3.05 1.74 6.46
C TYR A 197 -2.84 0.23 6.54
N GLY A 198 -3.91 -0.55 6.34
CA GLY A 198 -3.81 -1.99 6.16
C GLY A 198 -3.58 -2.34 4.68
N ASP A 199 -2.74 -3.33 4.42
CA ASP A 199 -2.39 -3.72 3.05
C ASP A 199 -3.57 -4.40 2.32
N HIS A 200 -4.19 -5.39 2.94
CA HIS A 200 -5.32 -6.13 2.39
C HIS A 200 -6.24 -6.70 3.50
N ILE A 201 -7.34 -7.34 3.10
CA ILE A 201 -8.28 -7.93 4.05
C ILE A 201 -7.73 -9.26 4.56
N SER A 202 -7.81 -9.48 5.87
CA SER A 202 -7.39 -10.77 6.43
C SER A 202 -8.19 -11.93 5.83
N ARG A 203 -7.45 -12.97 5.43
CA ARG A 203 -7.96 -14.22 4.86
C ARG A 203 -8.39 -15.23 5.93
N ASP A 204 -8.19 -14.90 7.21
CA ASP A 204 -8.58 -15.73 8.33
C ASP A 204 -10.07 -16.11 8.27
N LYS A 205 -10.37 -17.37 8.59
CA LYS A 205 -11.72 -17.93 8.46
C LYS A 205 -12.69 -17.36 9.50
N ASN A 206 -12.22 -17.08 10.72
CA ASN A 206 -13.05 -16.54 11.78
C ASN A 206 -13.47 -15.11 11.44
N PHE A 207 -12.55 -14.27 10.96
CA PHE A 207 -12.91 -12.91 10.51
C PHE A 207 -13.83 -12.91 9.29
N LYS A 208 -13.68 -13.85 8.36
CA LYS A 208 -14.62 -14.02 7.25
C LYS A 208 -16.02 -14.42 7.72
N LYS A 209 -16.10 -15.36 8.66
CA LYS A 209 -17.36 -15.82 9.26
C LYS A 209 -18.05 -14.69 10.02
N MET A 210 -17.32 -14.01 10.90
CA MET A 210 -17.80 -12.86 11.68
C MET A 210 -18.36 -11.77 10.75
N ALA A 211 -17.62 -11.39 9.71
CA ALA A 211 -18.09 -10.39 8.74
C ALA A 211 -19.40 -10.81 8.07
N LYS A 212 -19.54 -12.09 7.69
CA LYS A 212 -20.77 -12.62 7.10
C LYS A 212 -21.95 -12.61 8.09
N GLU A 213 -21.72 -13.00 9.33
CA GLU A 213 -22.74 -13.03 10.39
C GLU A 213 -23.28 -11.63 10.71
N HIS A 214 -22.43 -10.61 10.57
CA HIS A 214 -22.80 -9.21 10.77
C HIS A 214 -23.21 -8.47 9.48
N ASN A 215 -23.34 -9.18 8.34
CA ASN A 215 -23.62 -8.58 7.03
C ASN A 215 -22.68 -7.39 6.69
N TYR A 216 -21.41 -7.53 7.05
CA TYR A 216 -20.40 -6.49 6.96
C TYR A 216 -19.42 -6.79 5.83
N VAL A 217 -19.23 -5.82 4.93
CA VAL A 217 -18.20 -5.88 3.88
C VAL A 217 -16.90 -5.31 4.46
N LYS A 218 -15.94 -6.19 4.74
CA LYS A 218 -14.64 -5.79 5.27
C LYS A 218 -13.93 -4.82 4.33
N LYS A 219 -13.40 -3.74 4.89
CA LYS A 219 -12.52 -2.77 4.23
C LYS A 219 -11.22 -2.60 5.00
N SER A 220 -10.18 -2.14 4.33
CA SER A 220 -8.88 -1.94 4.95
C SER A 220 -8.79 -0.59 5.67
N TYR A 221 -8.13 -0.57 6.82
CA TYR A 221 -7.97 0.62 7.65
C TYR A 221 -7.08 1.68 6.97
N ASN A 222 -7.32 2.97 7.26
CA ASN A 222 -6.43 4.07 6.87
C ASN A 222 -6.59 5.23 7.87
N VAL A 223 -5.51 5.92 8.23
CA VAL A 223 -5.58 7.22 8.91
C VAL A 223 -4.34 8.04 8.58
N ILE A 224 -4.52 9.34 8.43
CA ILE A 224 -3.46 10.31 8.22
C ILE A 224 -3.35 11.21 9.45
N LEU A 225 -2.16 11.25 10.05
CA LEU A 225 -1.81 12.13 11.17
C LEU A 225 -0.98 13.31 10.67
N ASN A 226 -1.04 14.43 11.38
CA ASN A 226 -0.26 15.64 11.11
C ASN A 226 -0.39 16.20 9.69
N SER A 227 -1.53 15.95 9.02
CA SER A 227 -1.79 16.47 7.68
C SER A 227 -1.81 18.00 7.66
N LYS A 228 -1.06 18.62 6.74
CA LYS A 228 -1.13 20.06 6.45
C LYS A 228 -2.43 20.45 5.75
N ARG A 229 -3.17 19.48 5.22
CA ARG A 229 -4.47 19.69 4.57
C ARG A 229 -5.62 19.12 5.41
N LYS A 230 -6.73 19.84 5.41
CA LYS A 230 -8.02 19.34 5.92
C LYS A 230 -8.87 18.87 4.74
N ALA A 231 -9.37 17.64 4.83
CA ALA A 231 -10.29 17.11 3.83
C ALA A 231 -11.68 17.73 4.02
N LYS A 232 -12.32 18.14 2.92
CA LYS A 232 -13.70 18.66 2.95
C LYS A 232 -14.74 17.55 3.06
N ARG A 233 -14.40 16.36 2.57
CA ARG A 233 -15.25 15.17 2.58
C ARG A 233 -14.39 13.93 2.83
N THR A 234 -14.57 13.35 4.01
CA THR A 234 -13.89 12.15 4.46
C THR A 234 -14.79 10.91 4.47
N HIS A 235 -16.10 11.09 4.44
CA HIS A 235 -17.10 10.01 4.53
C HIS A 235 -17.78 9.76 3.20
N GLU A 236 -18.38 8.58 3.07
CA GLU A 236 -19.03 8.10 1.86
C GLU A 236 -18.10 8.19 0.64
N ARG A 237 -16.81 7.91 0.83
CA ARG A 237 -15.78 7.90 -0.21
C ARG A 237 -15.43 6.46 -0.57
N ASN A 238 -15.55 6.10 -1.83
CA ASN A 238 -15.03 4.82 -2.32
C ASN A 238 -13.64 5.04 -2.91
N PHE A 239 -12.66 4.29 -2.47
CA PHE A 239 -11.27 4.45 -2.91
C PHE A 239 -10.48 3.17 -2.72
N THR A 240 -9.30 3.15 -3.31
CA THR A 240 -8.36 2.01 -3.30
C THR A 240 -6.98 2.47 -2.88
N VAL A 241 -6.03 1.53 -2.79
CA VAL A 241 -4.65 1.83 -2.40
C VAL A 241 -3.95 2.79 -3.35
N PHE A 242 -4.35 2.83 -4.62
CA PHE A 242 -3.78 3.77 -5.61
C PHE A 242 -3.98 5.22 -5.20
N ASP A 243 -5.11 5.53 -4.57
CA ASP A 243 -5.47 6.88 -4.16
C ASP A 243 -4.57 7.38 -3.00
N LEU A 244 -3.84 6.49 -2.31
CA LEU A 244 -2.98 6.87 -1.18
C LEU A 244 -1.76 7.69 -1.63
N LEU A 245 -1.13 7.37 -2.77
CA LEU A 245 0.05 8.07 -3.29
C LEU A 245 -0.19 9.59 -3.43
N PRO A 246 -1.15 10.07 -4.24
CA PRO A 246 -1.39 11.49 -4.36
C PRO A 246 -1.98 12.11 -3.08
N THR A 247 -2.66 11.30 -2.25
CA THR A 247 -3.26 11.77 -1.00
C THR A 247 -2.19 12.09 0.05
N VAL A 248 -1.18 11.23 0.24
CA VAL A 248 -0.13 11.46 1.24
C VAL A 248 0.78 12.63 0.84
N LEU A 249 1.09 12.77 -0.45
CA LEU A 249 1.80 13.93 -0.98
C LEU A 249 1.01 15.23 -0.73
N ASN A 250 -0.30 15.24 -1.01
CA ASN A 250 -1.16 16.38 -0.67
C ASN A 250 -1.23 16.65 0.84
N ALA A 251 -1.29 15.62 1.69
CA ALA A 251 -1.25 15.77 3.14
C ALA A 251 0.06 16.42 3.61
N ALA A 252 1.18 16.10 2.98
CA ALA A 252 2.49 16.74 3.21
C ALA A 252 2.57 18.18 2.68
N GLY A 253 1.54 18.65 1.95
CA GLY A 253 1.46 20.00 1.38
C GLY A 253 1.91 20.11 -0.07
N ILE A 254 2.36 19.01 -0.69
CA ILE A 254 2.83 18.98 -2.08
C ILE A 254 1.64 19.15 -3.02
N GLN A 255 1.78 20.04 -4.01
CA GLN A 255 0.78 20.24 -5.04
C GLN A 255 1.01 19.27 -6.20
N ILE A 256 -0.06 18.59 -6.62
CA ILE A 256 -0.02 17.65 -7.74
C ILE A 256 -0.90 18.20 -8.84
N ARG A 257 -0.34 18.39 -10.03
CA ARG A 257 -1.10 18.82 -11.21
C ARG A 257 -2.23 17.82 -11.48
N GLY A 258 -3.46 18.32 -11.59
CA GLY A 258 -4.65 17.48 -11.78
C GLY A 258 -5.11 16.67 -10.56
N ASN A 259 -4.39 16.70 -9.43
CA ASN A 259 -4.65 15.89 -8.22
C ASN A 259 -4.65 14.37 -8.46
N GLN A 260 -3.91 13.90 -9.48
CA GLN A 260 -3.88 12.50 -9.87
C GLN A 260 -2.44 12.08 -10.21
N ILE A 261 -2.04 10.89 -9.78
CA ILE A 261 -0.79 10.22 -10.18
C ILE A 261 -1.15 8.78 -10.51
N GLY A 262 -0.84 8.33 -11.73
CA GLY A 262 -1.29 7.05 -12.23
C GLY A 262 -2.82 6.93 -12.18
N MET A 263 -3.30 5.86 -11.56
CA MET A 263 -4.73 5.60 -11.32
C MET A 263 -5.25 6.23 -10.02
N GLY A 264 -4.35 6.71 -9.16
CA GLY A 264 -4.70 7.30 -7.88
C GLY A 264 -5.18 8.74 -7.99
N ILE A 265 -6.28 9.07 -7.32
CA ILE A 265 -6.79 10.43 -7.19
C ILE A 265 -6.69 10.86 -5.72
N SER A 266 -6.15 12.06 -5.46
CA SER A 266 -6.05 12.59 -4.11
C SER A 266 -7.43 12.71 -3.46
N LEU A 267 -7.59 12.10 -2.30
CA LEU A 267 -8.83 12.12 -1.52
C LEU A 267 -9.13 13.51 -0.92
N PHE A 268 -8.14 14.40 -0.87
CA PHE A 268 -8.34 15.82 -0.53
C PHE A 268 -8.97 16.64 -1.67
N SER A 269 -8.95 16.12 -2.90
CA SER A 269 -9.52 16.80 -4.05
C SER A 269 -11.05 16.68 -4.07
N LYS A 270 -11.70 17.45 -4.95
CA LYS A 270 -13.14 17.32 -5.24
C LYS A 270 -13.44 16.28 -6.33
N LEU A 271 -12.41 15.68 -6.91
CA LEU A 271 -12.58 14.74 -8.01
C LEU A 271 -13.05 13.40 -7.44
N PRO A 272 -14.02 12.74 -8.10
CA PRO A 272 -14.34 11.37 -7.76
C PRO A 272 -13.16 10.46 -8.13
N THR A 273 -12.84 9.50 -7.27
CA THR A 273 -11.84 8.45 -7.54
C THR A 273 -12.28 7.60 -8.73
N LEU A 274 -11.38 6.79 -9.31
CA LEU A 274 -11.76 5.89 -10.39
C LEU A 274 -12.78 4.85 -9.92
N LEU A 275 -12.68 4.37 -8.68
CA LEU A 275 -13.67 3.47 -8.09
C LEU A 275 -15.03 4.17 -7.92
N GLU A 276 -15.07 5.43 -7.50
CA GLU A 276 -16.31 6.22 -7.42
C GLU A 276 -16.96 6.45 -8.78
N ARG A 277 -16.16 6.64 -9.83
CA ARG A 277 -16.66 6.91 -11.19
C ARG A 277 -17.18 5.66 -11.89
N TYR A 278 -16.46 4.56 -11.76
CA TYR A 278 -16.68 3.38 -12.62
C TYR A 278 -17.23 2.17 -11.85
N GLY A 279 -17.20 2.17 -10.51
CA GLY A 279 -17.72 1.07 -9.69
C GLY A 279 -17.13 -0.28 -10.08
N GLU A 280 -17.99 -1.27 -10.27
CA GLU A 280 -17.60 -2.65 -10.63
C GLU A 280 -16.76 -2.72 -11.92
N LYS A 281 -17.02 -1.85 -12.91
CA LYS A 281 -16.24 -1.80 -14.16
C LYS A 281 -14.76 -1.49 -13.91
N PHE A 282 -14.45 -0.74 -12.85
CA PHE A 282 -13.08 -0.51 -12.44
C PHE A 282 -12.39 -1.80 -12.03
N GLU A 283 -13.07 -2.61 -11.20
CA GLU A 283 -12.54 -3.87 -10.68
C GLU A 283 -12.41 -4.92 -11.79
N GLU A 284 -13.42 -5.03 -12.66
CA GLU A 284 -13.41 -5.95 -13.81
C GLU A 284 -12.28 -5.64 -14.80
N SER A 285 -11.89 -4.37 -14.92
CA SER A 285 -10.84 -3.95 -15.87
C SER A 285 -9.48 -4.58 -15.56
N PHE A 286 -9.18 -4.94 -14.31
CA PHE A 286 -7.87 -5.51 -13.94
C PHE A 286 -7.61 -6.86 -14.60
N ASN A 287 -8.65 -7.67 -14.83
CA ASN A 287 -8.51 -8.94 -15.53
C ASN A 287 -8.11 -8.72 -16.99
N GLN A 288 -8.74 -7.74 -17.65
CA GLN A 288 -8.44 -7.39 -19.05
C GLN A 288 -7.03 -6.79 -19.18
N ILE A 289 -6.64 -5.90 -18.27
CA ILE A 289 -5.30 -5.28 -18.26
C ILE A 289 -4.22 -6.33 -17.99
N SER A 290 -4.46 -7.29 -17.08
CA SER A 290 -3.52 -8.38 -16.84
C SER A 290 -3.35 -9.27 -18.06
N PHE A 291 -4.44 -9.58 -18.75
CA PHE A 291 -4.39 -10.36 -19.99
C PHE A 291 -3.62 -9.62 -21.08
N TRP A 292 -3.91 -8.33 -21.28
CA TRP A 292 -3.17 -7.48 -22.21
C TRP A 292 -1.68 -7.41 -21.88
N TYR A 293 -1.32 -7.19 -20.61
CA TYR A 293 0.09 -7.14 -20.19
C TYR A 293 0.82 -8.44 -20.47
N ASP A 294 0.21 -9.58 -20.13
CA ASP A 294 0.83 -10.89 -20.38
C ASP A 294 1.01 -11.18 -21.87
N THR A 295 0.05 -10.80 -22.72
CA THR A 295 0.07 -11.14 -24.14
C THR A 295 0.84 -10.13 -24.99
N VAL A 296 0.71 -8.84 -24.70
CA VAL A 296 1.28 -7.74 -25.50
C VAL A 296 2.66 -7.32 -24.97
N VAL A 297 2.80 -7.16 -23.65
CA VAL A 297 4.05 -6.68 -23.04
C VAL A 297 5.02 -7.83 -22.78
N ASN A 298 4.54 -8.94 -22.23
CA ASN A 298 5.39 -10.11 -21.93
C ASN A 298 5.47 -11.12 -23.08
N HIS A 299 4.75 -10.89 -24.19
CA HIS A 299 4.70 -11.79 -25.35
C HIS A 299 4.36 -13.26 -24.99
N LYS A 300 3.58 -13.50 -23.93
CA LYS A 300 3.18 -14.87 -23.54
C LYS A 300 2.18 -15.41 -24.55
N SER A 301 2.44 -16.63 -25.02
CA SER A 301 1.52 -17.34 -25.91
C SER A 301 0.18 -17.57 -25.22
N ILE A 302 -0.92 -17.20 -25.87
CA ILE A 302 -2.27 -17.55 -25.41
C ILE A 302 -2.45 -19.05 -25.65
N LYS A 303 -2.54 -19.85 -24.59
CA LYS A 303 -3.06 -21.22 -24.70
C LYS A 303 -4.57 -21.13 -24.82
N CYS A 304 -5.09 -21.52 -25.98
CA CYS A 304 -6.52 -21.59 -26.20
C CYS A 304 -7.09 -22.75 -25.38
N GLU A 305 -7.89 -22.43 -24.37
CA GLU A 305 -8.69 -23.42 -23.67
C GLU A 305 -9.78 -23.91 -24.62
N GLU A 306 -10.06 -25.22 -24.62
CA GLU A 306 -10.90 -25.91 -25.63
C GLU A 306 -12.33 -25.33 -25.78
N ASN A 307 -12.80 -24.54 -24.82
CA ASN A 307 -14.17 -24.01 -24.78
C ASN A 307 -14.26 -22.48 -24.94
N ILE A 308 -13.15 -21.78 -25.21
CA ILE A 308 -13.16 -20.33 -25.46
C ILE A 308 -12.61 -20.07 -26.87
N PRO A 309 -13.40 -19.52 -27.81
CA PRO A 309 -12.92 -19.27 -29.16
C PRO A 309 -11.77 -18.25 -29.13
N CYS A 310 -10.57 -18.74 -29.46
CA CYS A 310 -9.40 -17.90 -29.69
C CYS A 310 -9.45 -17.27 -31.07
N ILE A 311 -9.42 -15.94 -31.11
CA ILE A 311 -9.10 -15.23 -32.35
C ILE A 311 -7.57 -15.21 -32.48
N SER A 312 -7.04 -15.97 -33.44
CA SER A 312 -5.65 -15.85 -33.85
C SER A 312 -5.46 -14.51 -34.56
N LEU A 313 -4.74 -13.58 -33.92
CA LEU A 313 -4.34 -12.30 -34.54
C LEU A 313 -3.06 -12.46 -35.39
N GLY A 314 -2.88 -13.62 -36.02
CA GLY A 314 -1.82 -13.82 -37.00
C GLY A 314 -2.04 -12.92 -38.21
N ASN A 315 -1.30 -11.81 -38.25
CA ASN A 315 -1.21 -10.81 -39.34
C ASN A 315 -2.04 -9.53 -39.22
N TYR A 316 -2.64 -9.21 -38.07
CA TYR A 316 -3.05 -7.83 -37.83
C TYR A 316 -1.91 -7.10 -37.12
N SER A 317 -1.18 -6.26 -37.84
CA SER A 317 -0.39 -5.20 -37.22
C SER A 317 -1.35 -4.35 -36.41
N THR A 318 -1.42 -4.60 -35.11
CA THR A 318 -2.15 -3.72 -34.20
C THR A 318 -1.33 -2.44 -34.09
N GLU A 319 -1.49 -1.53 -35.05
CA GLU A 319 -1.30 -0.10 -34.82
C GLU A 319 -2.36 0.34 -33.81
N THR A 320 -2.20 -0.09 -32.56
CA THR A 320 -2.98 0.45 -31.46
C THR A 320 -2.33 1.76 -31.07
N THR A 321 -2.98 2.86 -31.43
CA THR A 321 -2.68 4.23 -31.00
C THR A 321 -2.83 4.47 -29.49
N TYR A 322 -2.91 3.42 -28.67
CA TYR A 322 -2.96 3.52 -27.20
C TYR A 322 -1.57 3.56 -26.53
N ALA A 323 -0.49 3.55 -27.29
CA ALA A 323 0.85 3.83 -26.80
C ALA A 323 1.26 5.25 -27.20
N ASN A 324 0.83 6.26 -26.44
CA ASN A 324 1.54 7.52 -26.27
C ASN A 324 0.92 8.29 -25.09
N LEU A 325 1.30 7.91 -23.88
CA LEU A 325 1.37 8.85 -22.77
C LEU A 325 2.77 9.48 -22.79
N THR A 326 3.05 10.28 -23.82
CA THR A 326 4.15 11.25 -23.74
C THR A 326 3.68 12.34 -22.79
N ALA A 327 4.18 12.31 -21.56
CA ALA A 327 4.15 13.48 -20.68
C ALA A 327 5.12 14.52 -21.27
N GLU A 328 4.59 15.45 -22.07
CA GLU A 328 5.36 16.64 -22.45
C GLU A 328 5.46 17.56 -21.22
N TYR A 329 6.69 17.79 -20.76
CA TYR A 329 7.00 18.90 -19.87
C TYR A 329 6.94 20.19 -20.70
N GLN A 330 6.00 21.07 -20.36
CA GLN A 330 6.09 22.51 -20.65
C GLN A 330 6.33 23.26 -19.36
#